data_AF-A0AA46Q6F3-F1
#
_entry.id   AF-A0AA46Q6F3-F1
#
_cell.length_a   1.000
_cell.length_b   1.000
_cell.length_c   1.000
_cell.angle_alpha   90.00
_cell.angle_beta   90.00
_cell.angle_gamma   90.00
#
_symmetry.space_group_name_H-M   'P 1'
#
loop_
_entity.id
_entity.type
_entity.pdbx_description
1 polymer ?
#
loop_
_entity_poly.entity_id
_entity_poly.type
_entity_poly.pdbx_seq_one_letter_code
_entity_poly.pdbx_strand_id
1 'polypeptide(L)'
;MNKTRYGQYEIYEEELDDLSYQPSGLIDKLIFNLGRSLYKSQELQYSFSVPASEYLRGELFCNDVSEAMECKFTQRDLISLLLDDFLYQAKQRNNPYDLYHELDIRSEHSLKVNSYEGGNKTYNRNTSKGKERIFECTIRRKEALRLEVILSDIAELGENKSFTVNQVLRILYSDFIQKYRTGNLTNVIENIVARYRNL
;
A
#
# COMPACT_ATOMS: atom_id res chain seq x y z
N MET A 1 -13.63 -19.57 -2.23
CA MET A 1 -13.01 -19.24 -3.53
C MET A 1 -12.84 -17.73 -3.57
N ASN A 2 -11.62 -17.24 -3.43
CA ASN A 2 -11.35 -15.80 -3.41
C ASN A 2 -11.22 -15.29 -4.84
N LYS A 3 -12.11 -14.37 -5.21
CA LYS A 3 -12.18 -13.73 -6.52
C LYS A 3 -11.05 -12.70 -6.61
N THR A 4 -10.14 -12.87 -7.56
CA THR A 4 -9.16 -11.83 -7.93
C THR A 4 -9.96 -10.62 -8.43
N ARG A 5 -9.83 -9.48 -7.74
CA ARG A 5 -10.59 -8.24 -7.98
C ARG A 5 -9.91 -7.42 -9.09
N TYR A 6 -10.70 -6.94 -10.06
CA TYR A 6 -10.20 -6.30 -11.29
C TYR A 6 -10.68 -4.85 -11.49
N GLY A 7 -11.54 -4.32 -10.61
CA GLY A 7 -11.92 -2.89 -10.63
C GLY A 7 -10.87 -1.99 -9.97
N GLN A 8 -10.67 -0.78 -10.49
CA GLN A 8 -9.70 0.18 -9.93
C GLN A 8 -10.10 0.64 -8.51
N TYR A 9 -11.40 0.83 -8.27
CA TYR A 9 -12.00 1.26 -7.00
C TYR A 9 -13.24 0.40 -6.66
N GLU A 10 -13.11 -0.93 -6.77
CA GLU A 10 -14.25 -1.87 -6.67
C GLU A 10 -14.98 -1.81 -5.32
N ILE A 11 -14.26 -1.61 -4.21
CA ILE A 11 -14.86 -1.52 -2.87
C ILE A 11 -15.59 -0.19 -2.73
N TYR A 12 -14.98 0.89 -3.21
CA TYR A 12 -15.59 2.21 -3.20
C TYR A 12 -16.89 2.24 -4.00
N GLU A 13 -16.89 1.70 -5.23
CA GLU A 13 -18.09 1.59 -6.06
C GLU A 13 -19.17 0.72 -5.39
N GLU A 14 -18.80 -0.42 -4.80
CA GLU A 14 -19.72 -1.28 -4.03
C GLU A 14 -20.38 -0.50 -2.87
N GLU A 15 -19.62 0.31 -2.13
CA GLU A 15 -20.19 1.10 -1.03
C GLU A 15 -21.05 2.28 -1.52
N LEU A 16 -20.73 2.89 -2.67
CA LEU A 16 -21.57 3.92 -3.28
C LEU A 16 -22.92 3.35 -3.75
N ASP A 17 -22.90 2.17 -4.37
CA ASP A 17 -24.11 1.44 -4.78
C ASP A 17 -24.97 1.10 -3.56
N ASP A 18 -24.35 0.60 -2.49
CA ASP A 18 -25.03 0.36 -1.21
C ASP A 18 -25.60 1.66 -0.64
N LEU A 19 -24.90 2.79 -0.68
CA LEU A 19 -25.41 4.07 -0.14
C LEU A 19 -26.52 4.69 -0.98
N SER A 20 -26.49 4.52 -2.30
CA SER A 20 -27.49 5.07 -3.23
C SER A 20 -28.76 4.23 -3.31
N TYR A 21 -28.72 2.98 -2.84
CA TYR A 21 -29.88 2.10 -2.76
C TYR A 21 -30.97 2.67 -1.84
N GLN A 22 -32.16 2.90 -2.40
CA GLN A 22 -33.35 3.31 -1.65
C GLN A 22 -34.23 2.08 -1.38
N PRO A 23 -34.22 1.52 -0.15
CA PRO A 23 -35.00 0.32 0.15
C PRO A 23 -36.51 0.60 0.10
N SER A 24 -37.20 -0.06 -0.82
CA SER A 24 -38.66 0.07 -1.03
C SER A 24 -39.49 -0.71 0.00
N GLY A 25 -38.93 -1.71 0.68
CA GLY A 25 -39.64 -2.60 1.61
C GLY A 25 -39.16 -2.53 3.08
N LEU A 26 -40.02 -2.98 4.01
CA LEU A 26 -39.69 -3.09 5.45
C LEU A 26 -38.61 -4.16 5.73
N ILE A 27 -38.60 -5.25 4.95
CA ILE A 27 -37.57 -6.30 5.02
C ILE A 27 -36.26 -5.80 4.38
N ASP A 28 -36.36 -5.07 3.26
CA ASP A 28 -35.20 -4.45 2.61
C ASP A 28 -34.48 -3.48 3.55
N LYS A 29 -35.22 -2.66 4.31
CA LYS A 29 -34.64 -1.76 5.34
C LYS A 29 -33.92 -2.52 6.46
N LEU A 30 -34.40 -3.71 6.82
CA LEU A 30 -33.83 -4.54 7.88
C LEU A 30 -32.54 -5.22 7.40
N ILE A 31 -32.53 -5.77 6.19
CA ILE A 31 -31.35 -6.36 5.53
C ILE A 31 -30.29 -5.28 5.24
N PHE A 32 -30.72 -4.09 4.79
CA PHE A 32 -29.86 -2.94 4.55
C PHE A 32 -29.09 -2.49 5.79
N ASN A 33 -29.77 -2.41 6.94
CA ASN A 33 -29.15 -2.01 8.21
C ASN A 33 -28.24 -3.09 8.81
N LEU A 34 -28.53 -4.37 8.61
CA LEU A 34 -27.66 -5.49 9.00
C LEU A 34 -26.49 -5.71 8.03
N GLY A 35 -26.64 -5.28 6.77
CA GLY A 35 -25.73 -5.56 5.67
C GLY A 35 -24.63 -4.53 5.43
N ARG A 36 -24.68 -3.34 6.07
CA ARG A 36 -23.74 -2.24 5.84
C ARG A 36 -22.29 -2.73 5.85
N SER A 37 -21.73 -2.81 4.65
CA SER A 37 -20.48 -3.50 4.32
C SER A 37 -19.25 -2.87 4.99
N LEU A 38 -19.36 -1.59 5.38
CA LEU A 38 -18.41 -0.85 6.23
C LEU A 38 -17.96 -1.56 7.53
N TYR A 39 -18.78 -2.46 8.09
CA TYR A 39 -18.47 -3.18 9.35
C TYR A 39 -18.10 -4.65 9.15
N LYS A 40 -18.09 -5.17 7.91
CA LYS A 40 -17.62 -6.53 7.66
C LYS A 40 -16.12 -6.61 7.88
N SER A 41 -15.70 -7.37 8.90
CA SER A 41 -14.30 -7.74 9.13
C SER A 41 -13.84 -8.75 8.09
N GLN A 42 -13.78 -8.32 6.83
CA GLN A 42 -13.30 -9.13 5.70
C GLN A 42 -11.86 -8.74 5.40
N GLU A 43 -10.99 -9.74 5.23
CA GLU A 43 -9.66 -9.54 4.65
C GLU A 43 -9.71 -9.70 3.13
N LEU A 44 -9.03 -8.81 2.43
CA LEU A 44 -8.94 -8.77 0.98
C LEU A 44 -7.51 -9.08 0.54
N GLN A 45 -7.38 -9.91 -0.49
CA GLN A 45 -6.08 -10.32 -1.03
C GLN A 45 -5.61 -9.33 -2.09
N TYR A 46 -4.36 -8.89 -1.95
CA TYR A 46 -3.67 -8.01 -2.87
C TYR A 46 -2.32 -8.60 -3.26
N SER A 47 -1.89 -8.32 -4.49
CA SER A 47 -0.60 -8.76 -4.97
C SER A 47 0.06 -7.72 -5.87
N PHE A 48 1.37 -7.57 -5.69
CA PHE A 48 2.19 -6.66 -6.48
C PHE A 48 3.59 -7.23 -6.66
N SER A 49 4.24 -6.85 -7.77
CA SER A 49 5.58 -7.32 -8.10
C SER A 49 6.63 -6.28 -7.72
N VAL A 50 7.76 -6.75 -7.18
CA VAL A 50 8.95 -5.94 -6.89
C VAL A 50 10.22 -6.62 -7.42
N PRO A 51 11.32 -5.88 -7.66
CA PRO A 51 12.61 -6.48 -7.93
C PRO A 51 13.05 -7.42 -6.80
N ALA A 52 13.61 -8.60 -7.12
CA ALA A 52 14.06 -9.57 -6.12
C ALA A 52 15.14 -9.00 -5.17
N SER A 53 15.90 -8.00 -5.62
CA SER A 53 16.86 -7.29 -4.78
C SER A 53 16.19 -6.41 -3.72
N GLU A 54 15.01 -5.86 -4.00
CA GLU A 54 14.19 -5.15 -3.01
C GLU A 54 13.54 -6.14 -2.06
N TYR A 55 12.93 -7.20 -2.63
CA TYR A 55 12.34 -8.29 -1.85
C TYR A 55 13.31 -8.85 -0.81
N LEU A 56 14.55 -9.17 -1.22
CA LEU A 56 15.57 -9.71 -0.32
C LEU A 56 15.97 -8.72 0.77
N ARG A 57 16.06 -7.42 0.47
CA ARG A 57 16.34 -6.40 1.49
C ARG A 57 15.22 -6.31 2.51
N GLY A 58 13.97 -6.41 2.07
CA GLY A 58 12.83 -6.44 2.99
C GLY A 58 12.83 -7.67 3.89
N GLU A 59 13.17 -8.87 3.36
CA GLU A 59 13.33 -10.08 4.20
C GLU A 59 14.40 -9.87 5.26
N LEU A 60 15.60 -9.39 4.88
CA LEU A 60 16.69 -9.17 5.82
C LEU A 60 16.30 -8.15 6.89
N PHE A 61 15.69 -7.04 6.49
CA PHE A 61 15.18 -6.04 7.43
C PHE A 61 14.17 -6.65 8.42
N CYS A 62 13.24 -7.49 7.94
CA CYS A 62 12.26 -8.12 8.81
C CYS A 62 12.90 -9.12 9.78
N ASN A 63 13.98 -9.80 9.38
CA ASN A 63 14.76 -10.64 10.27
C ASN A 63 15.45 -9.81 11.35
N ASP A 64 16.09 -8.69 10.98
CA ASP A 64 16.75 -7.78 11.95
C ASP A 64 15.74 -7.25 13.00
N VAL A 65 14.53 -6.88 12.55
CA VAL A 65 13.44 -6.48 13.45
C VAL A 65 12.99 -7.64 14.33
N SER A 66 12.86 -8.85 13.76
CA SER A 66 12.43 -10.04 14.51
C SER A 66 13.42 -10.37 15.62
N GLU A 67 14.72 -10.28 15.34
CA GLU A 67 15.79 -10.48 16.32
C GLU A 67 15.73 -9.41 17.42
N ALA A 68 15.56 -8.14 17.05
CA ALA A 68 15.48 -7.04 18.02
C ALA A 68 14.23 -7.11 18.93
N MET A 69 13.14 -7.67 18.43
CA MET A 69 11.88 -7.80 19.17
C MET A 69 11.73 -9.14 19.90
N GLU A 70 12.60 -10.11 19.63
CA GLU A 70 12.45 -11.51 20.05
C GLU A 70 11.09 -12.12 19.63
N CYS A 71 10.50 -11.62 18.54
CA CYS A 71 9.23 -12.10 18.01
C CYS A 71 9.24 -12.11 16.48
N LYS A 72 8.39 -12.93 15.86
CA LYS A 72 8.32 -13.01 14.40
C LYS A 72 7.72 -11.72 13.81
N PHE A 73 8.49 -11.03 12.96
CA PHE A 73 8.05 -9.92 12.14
C PHE A 73 8.29 -10.26 10.67
N THR A 74 7.28 -10.14 9.83
CA THR A 74 7.31 -10.57 8.43
C THR A 74 7.12 -9.40 7.48
N GLN A 75 7.40 -9.63 6.18
CA GLN A 75 7.14 -8.61 5.15
C GLN A 75 5.66 -8.23 5.05
N ARG A 76 4.73 -9.13 5.42
CA ARG A 76 3.30 -8.80 5.53
C ARG A 76 3.06 -7.76 6.62
N ASP A 77 3.70 -7.93 7.77
CA ASP A 77 3.60 -6.99 8.89
C ASP A 77 4.19 -5.63 8.51
N LEU A 78 5.32 -5.63 7.80
CA LEU A 78 5.90 -4.42 7.23
C LEU A 78 4.93 -3.70 6.29
N ILE A 79 4.33 -4.40 5.31
CA ILE A 79 3.38 -3.81 4.37
C ILE A 79 2.17 -3.23 5.12
N SER A 80 1.62 -3.95 6.11
CA SER A 80 0.53 -3.46 6.94
C SER A 80 0.92 -2.19 7.68
N LEU A 81 2.11 -2.16 8.29
CA LEU A 81 2.61 -1.00 9.02
C LEU A 81 2.81 0.21 8.12
N LEU A 82 3.35 0.01 6.91
CA LEU A 82 3.54 1.08 5.92
C LEU A 82 2.21 1.63 5.43
N LEU A 83 1.23 0.76 5.18
CA LEU A 83 -0.11 1.18 4.80
C LEU A 83 -0.80 1.97 5.92
N ASP A 84 -0.72 1.49 7.16
CA ASP A 84 -1.31 2.17 8.31
C ASP A 84 -0.70 3.55 8.53
N ASP A 85 0.61 3.67 8.39
CA ASP A 85 1.31 4.96 8.49
C ASP A 85 0.89 5.91 7.35
N PHE A 86 0.81 5.41 6.12
CA PHE A 86 0.32 6.20 4.98
C PHE A 86 -1.12 6.69 5.21
N LEU A 87 -2.05 5.81 5.59
CA LEU A 87 -3.44 6.16 5.85
C LEU A 87 -3.57 7.15 7.02
N TYR A 88 -2.74 7.00 8.05
CA TYR A 88 -2.69 7.95 9.17
C TYR A 88 -2.23 9.33 8.70
N GLN A 89 -1.16 9.41 7.92
CA GLN A 89 -0.65 10.68 7.38
C GLN A 89 -1.63 11.33 6.40
N ALA A 90 -2.26 10.54 5.54
CA ALA A 90 -3.27 11.01 4.59
C ALA A 90 -4.47 11.63 5.32
N LYS A 91 -4.94 10.99 6.39
CA LYS A 91 -6.00 11.54 7.25
C LYS A 91 -5.62 12.89 7.87
N GLN A 92 -4.37 13.05 8.31
CA GLN A 92 -3.93 14.29 8.98
C GLN A 92 -3.78 15.47 8.00
N ARG A 93 -3.33 15.21 6.76
CA ARG A 93 -3.13 16.26 5.76
C ARG A 93 -4.43 16.67 5.07
N ASN A 94 -5.31 15.70 4.79
CA ASN A 94 -6.62 15.90 4.16
C ASN A 94 -6.58 16.77 2.89
N ASN A 95 -5.53 16.64 2.07
CA ASN A 95 -5.36 17.34 0.81
C ASN A 95 -4.98 16.36 -0.31
N PRO A 96 -5.90 16.07 -1.26
CA PRO A 96 -5.65 15.15 -2.37
C PRO A 96 -4.47 15.55 -3.27
N TYR A 97 -4.22 16.85 -3.48
CA TYR A 97 -3.09 17.32 -4.30
C TYR A 97 -1.73 16.95 -3.68
N ASP A 98 -1.57 17.15 -2.38
CA ASP A 98 -0.33 16.81 -1.67
C ASP A 98 -0.07 15.30 -1.69
N LEU A 99 -1.15 14.50 -1.58
CA LEU A 99 -1.07 13.04 -1.65
C LEU A 99 -0.74 12.55 -3.06
N TYR A 100 -1.31 13.16 -4.10
CA TYR A 100 -0.95 12.89 -5.48
C TYR A 100 0.55 13.13 -5.72
N HIS A 101 1.03 14.32 -5.36
CA HIS A 101 2.44 14.67 -5.55
C HIS A 101 3.37 13.75 -4.74
N GLU A 102 3.00 13.39 -3.51
CA GLU A 102 3.77 12.43 -2.72
C GLU A 102 3.87 11.07 -3.41
N LEU A 103 2.75 10.51 -3.87
CA LEU A 103 2.73 9.21 -4.55
C LEU A 103 3.49 9.26 -5.88
N ASP A 104 3.35 10.36 -6.62
CA ASP A 104 4.02 10.52 -7.90
C ASP A 104 5.55 10.61 -7.72
N ILE A 105 6.01 11.47 -6.82
CA ILE A 105 7.44 11.60 -6.47
C ILE A 105 8.01 10.25 -5.99
N ARG A 106 7.32 9.55 -5.09
CA ARG A 106 7.78 8.24 -4.59
C ARG A 106 7.82 7.18 -5.69
N SER A 107 6.87 7.22 -6.62
CA SER A 107 6.83 6.30 -7.75
C SER A 107 8.00 6.50 -8.71
N GLU A 108 8.48 7.73 -8.92
CA GLU A 108 9.65 7.99 -9.75
C GLU A 108 10.95 7.46 -9.11
N HIS A 109 11.07 7.56 -7.79
CA HIS A 109 12.24 7.06 -7.06
C HIS A 109 12.34 5.54 -7.11
N SER A 110 11.20 4.84 -7.13
CA SER A 110 11.16 3.38 -7.28
C SER A 110 11.71 2.89 -8.63
N LEU A 111 11.85 3.77 -9.63
CA LEU A 111 12.39 3.44 -10.96
C LEU A 111 13.91 3.71 -11.10
N LYS A 112 14.51 4.52 -10.21
CA LYS A 112 15.91 4.97 -10.35
C LYS A 112 16.87 4.09 -9.55
N VAL A 113 17.28 2.96 -10.12
CA VAL A 113 18.45 2.19 -9.63
C VAL A 113 19.70 2.60 -10.40
N ASN A 114 20.48 3.51 -9.84
CA ASN A 114 21.80 3.86 -10.37
C ASN A 114 22.80 2.73 -10.07
N SER A 115 23.33 2.07 -11.10
CA SER A 115 24.52 1.21 -10.95
C SER A 115 25.78 2.07 -11.07
N TYR A 116 26.66 2.01 -10.06
CA TYR A 116 28.01 2.54 -10.16
C TYR A 116 28.86 1.61 -11.04
N GLU A 117 28.82 1.83 -12.34
CA GLU A 117 29.93 1.50 -13.22
C GLU A 117 30.49 2.81 -13.76
N GLY A 118 31.77 3.06 -13.47
CA GLY A 118 32.49 4.24 -13.92
C GLY A 118 32.48 4.31 -15.45
N GLY A 119 31.61 5.15 -15.99
CA GLY A 119 31.52 5.41 -17.42
C GLY A 119 30.16 6.02 -17.74
N ASN A 120 30.16 7.27 -18.21
CA ASN A 120 28.99 7.96 -18.71
C ASN A 120 28.32 7.13 -19.82
N LYS A 121 27.36 6.30 -19.44
CA LYS A 121 26.38 5.71 -20.34
C LYS A 121 25.03 5.80 -19.66
N THR A 122 24.22 6.73 -20.14
CA THR A 122 22.80 6.85 -19.79
C THR A 122 22.05 5.68 -20.41
N TYR A 123 22.10 4.52 -19.75
CA TYR A 123 21.21 3.42 -20.06
C TYR A 123 19.86 3.74 -19.42
N ASN A 124 18.86 4.08 -20.25
CA ASN A 124 17.45 3.94 -19.86
C ASN A 124 17.19 2.45 -19.59
N ARG A 125 17.45 2.02 -18.36
CA ARG A 125 17.37 0.63 -17.94
C ARG A 125 15.92 0.24 -17.62
N ASN A 126 15.06 0.27 -18.64
CA ASN A 126 13.82 -0.51 -18.65
C ASN A 126 14.10 -2.01 -18.91
N THR A 127 15.34 -2.49 -18.74
CA THR A 127 15.79 -3.81 -19.24
C THR A 127 16.80 -4.54 -18.35
N SER A 128 16.91 -4.22 -17.05
CA SER A 128 17.36 -5.29 -16.15
C SER A 128 16.23 -6.31 -16.10
N LYS A 129 16.43 -7.46 -16.76
CA LYS A 129 15.80 -8.74 -16.42
C LYS A 129 16.16 -9.13 -14.96
N GLY A 130 15.85 -8.25 -14.01
CA GLY A 130 15.90 -8.55 -12.60
C GLY A 130 14.81 -9.59 -12.35
N LYS A 131 15.15 -10.66 -11.64
CA LYS A 131 14.12 -11.58 -11.16
C LYS A 131 13.11 -10.75 -10.39
N GLU A 132 11.85 -10.77 -10.80
CA GLU A 132 10.78 -10.16 -10.04
C GLU A 132 10.24 -11.15 -9.02
N ARG A 133 9.73 -10.64 -7.90
CA ARG A 133 9.05 -11.41 -6.87
C ARG A 133 7.68 -10.81 -6.62
N ILE A 134 6.67 -11.67 -6.61
CA ILE A 134 5.30 -11.31 -6.28
C ILE A 134 5.17 -11.32 -4.76
N PHE A 135 4.71 -10.20 -4.21
CA PHE A 135 4.18 -10.13 -2.86
C PHE A 135 2.71 -10.48 -2.86
N GLU A 136 2.31 -11.29 -1.88
CA GLU A 136 0.91 -11.54 -1.56
C GLU A 136 0.64 -11.07 -0.14
N CYS A 137 -0.30 -10.14 0.01
CA CYS A 137 -0.68 -9.60 1.31
C CYS A 137 -2.19 -9.58 1.46
N THR A 138 -2.64 -9.54 2.72
CA THR A 138 -4.03 -9.32 3.05
C THR A 138 -4.16 -7.96 3.72
N ILE A 139 -5.21 -7.22 3.34
CA ILE A 139 -5.54 -5.91 3.91
C ILE A 139 -6.98 -5.98 4.39
N ARG A 140 -7.29 -5.34 5.51
CA ARG A 140 -8.68 -5.30 5.99
C ARG A 140 -9.51 -4.47 5.02
N ARG A 141 -10.73 -4.93 4.70
CA ARG A 141 -11.66 -4.23 3.80
C ARG A 141 -11.81 -2.75 4.17
N LYS A 142 -11.84 -2.41 5.46
CA LYS A 142 -11.92 -1.03 5.95
C LYS A 142 -10.71 -0.16 5.56
N GLU A 143 -9.50 -0.71 5.62
CA GLU A 143 -8.27 -0.01 5.21
C GLU A 143 -8.23 0.13 3.69
N ALA A 144 -8.60 -0.93 2.97
CA ALA A 144 -8.69 -0.92 1.52
C ALA A 144 -9.72 0.09 1.00
N LEU A 145 -10.92 0.15 1.60
CA LEU A 145 -11.94 1.16 1.27
C LEU A 145 -11.42 2.57 1.52
N ARG A 146 -10.78 2.82 2.67
CA ARG A 146 -10.19 4.14 2.96
C ARG A 146 -9.18 4.55 1.90
N LEU A 147 -8.34 3.61 1.48
CA LEU A 147 -7.39 3.86 0.41
C LEU A 147 -8.11 4.15 -0.90
N GLU A 148 -9.11 3.36 -1.29
CA GLU A 148 -9.86 3.58 -2.54
C GLU A 148 -10.59 4.92 -2.57
N VAL A 149 -11.17 5.38 -1.44
CA VAL A 149 -11.75 6.73 -1.32
C VAL A 149 -10.70 7.80 -1.61
N ILE A 150 -9.54 7.74 -0.95
CA ILE A 150 -8.44 8.69 -1.17
C ILE A 150 -7.99 8.68 -2.64
N LEU A 151 -7.90 7.49 -3.24
CA LEU A 151 -7.48 7.36 -4.62
C LEU A 151 -8.53 7.85 -5.61
N SER A 152 -9.82 7.76 -5.28
CA SER A 152 -10.90 8.37 -6.05
C SER A 152 -10.80 9.89 -6.01
N ASP A 153 -10.60 10.48 -4.82
CA ASP A 153 -10.43 11.94 -4.66
C ASP A 153 -9.23 12.45 -5.48
N ILE A 154 -8.13 11.67 -5.53
CA ILE A 154 -6.96 11.99 -6.36
C ILE A 154 -7.30 11.88 -7.86
N ALA A 155 -8.06 10.87 -8.28
CA ALA A 155 -8.44 10.69 -9.68
C ALA A 155 -9.34 11.83 -10.19
N GLU A 156 -10.17 12.40 -9.32
CA GLU A 156 -11.04 13.54 -9.63
C GLU A 156 -10.26 14.84 -9.92
N LEU A 157 -8.99 14.93 -9.52
CA LEU A 157 -8.13 16.08 -9.85
C LEU A 157 -7.86 16.22 -11.36
N GLY A 158 -8.11 15.16 -12.14
CA GLY A 158 -7.88 15.15 -13.58
C GLY A 158 -6.40 15.10 -13.98
N GLU A 159 -5.53 14.71 -13.06
CA GLU A 159 -4.10 14.55 -13.31
C GLU A 159 -3.81 13.36 -14.22
N ASN A 160 -2.67 13.37 -14.92
CA ASN A 160 -2.32 12.38 -15.95
C ASN A 160 -2.18 10.93 -15.46
N LYS A 161 -2.16 10.72 -14.14
CA LYS A 161 -1.83 9.44 -13.53
C LYS A 161 -2.80 9.09 -12.44
N SER A 162 -3.43 7.94 -12.58
CA SER A 162 -4.24 7.33 -11.54
C SER A 162 -3.45 6.25 -10.81
N PHE A 163 -3.87 5.94 -9.59
CA PHE A 163 -3.24 4.92 -8.76
C PHE A 163 -4.27 3.85 -8.36
N THR A 164 -3.83 2.60 -8.34
CA THR A 164 -4.55 1.45 -7.76
C THR A 164 -4.00 1.10 -6.38
N VAL A 165 -4.76 0.34 -5.58
CA VAL A 165 -4.27 -0.18 -4.29
C VAL A 165 -2.94 -0.91 -4.44
N ASN A 166 -2.83 -1.84 -5.40
CA ASN A 166 -1.59 -2.59 -5.65
C ASN A 166 -0.40 -1.67 -6.01
N GLN A 167 -0.64 -0.60 -6.76
CA GLN A 167 0.41 0.37 -7.09
C GLN A 167 0.85 1.15 -5.87
N VAL A 168 -0.07 1.59 -5.01
CA VAL A 168 0.28 2.26 -3.75
C VAL A 168 1.09 1.33 -2.85
N LEU A 169 0.67 0.08 -2.65
CA LEU A 169 1.42 -0.87 -1.82
C LEU A 169 2.85 -1.08 -2.35
N ARG A 170 3.00 -1.21 -3.67
CA ARG A 170 4.32 -1.27 -4.31
C ARG A 170 5.14 -0.01 -4.07
N ILE A 171 4.55 1.17 -4.26
CA ILE A 171 5.23 2.46 -4.05
C ILE A 171 5.71 2.59 -2.61
N LEU A 172 4.84 2.30 -1.63
CA LEU A 172 5.18 2.37 -0.20
C LEU A 172 6.33 1.43 0.15
N TYR A 173 6.26 0.18 -0.33
CA TYR A 173 7.31 -0.81 -0.09
C TYR A 173 8.65 -0.40 -0.74
N SER A 174 8.64 -0.07 -2.03
CA SER A 174 9.88 0.29 -2.75
C SER A 174 10.49 1.58 -2.21
N ASP A 175 9.69 2.58 -1.85
CA ASP A 175 10.16 3.82 -1.20
C ASP A 175 10.81 3.52 0.16
N PHE A 176 10.19 2.69 0.98
CA PHE A 176 10.76 2.25 2.26
C PHE A 176 12.13 1.57 2.06
N ILE A 177 12.22 0.58 1.17
CA ILE A 177 13.47 -0.14 0.90
C ILE A 177 14.54 0.79 0.33
N GLN A 178 14.16 1.75 -0.52
CA GLN A 178 15.07 2.74 -1.07
C GLN A 178 15.63 3.65 0.03
N LYS A 179 14.78 4.16 0.93
CA LYS A 179 15.19 4.97 2.08
C LYS A 179 16.08 4.18 3.03
N TYR A 180 15.71 2.93 3.32
CA TYR A 180 16.52 2.00 4.14
C TYR A 180 17.92 1.81 3.54
N ARG A 181 18.00 1.52 2.24
CA ARG A 181 19.27 1.35 1.52
C ARG A 181 20.15 2.60 1.57
N THR A 182 19.56 3.79 1.49
CA THR A 182 20.31 5.06 1.51
C THR A 182 20.75 5.50 2.91
N GLY A 183 20.33 4.79 3.97
CA GLY A 183 20.62 5.21 5.35
C GLY A 183 19.78 6.40 5.84
N ASN A 184 18.76 6.80 5.08
CA ASN A 184 17.86 7.91 5.42
C ASN A 184 16.83 7.54 6.49
N LEU A 185 16.88 6.30 6.98
CA LEU A 185 16.01 5.74 8.00
C LEU A 185 16.79 5.59 9.31
N THR A 186 16.84 6.65 10.11
CA THR A 186 17.42 6.59 11.46
C THR A 186 16.45 5.95 12.43
N ASN A 187 16.95 5.03 13.26
CA ASN A 187 16.21 4.40 14.37
C ASN A 187 14.92 3.68 13.94
N VAL A 188 14.81 3.22 12.68
CA VAL A 188 13.57 2.61 12.18
C VAL A 188 13.24 1.30 12.89
N ILE A 189 14.24 0.48 13.22
CA ILE A 189 14.02 -0.75 14.00
C ILE A 189 13.49 -0.38 15.39
N GLU A 190 14.13 0.57 16.08
CA GLU A 190 13.71 1.03 17.41
C GLU A 190 12.29 1.61 17.39
N ASN A 191 11.94 2.39 16.37
CA ASN A 191 10.61 2.97 16.21
C ASN A 191 9.53 1.90 15.99
N ILE A 192 9.83 0.86 15.19
CA ILE A 192 8.92 -0.27 14.99
C ILE A 192 8.76 -1.05 16.29
N VAL A 193 9.86 -1.38 16.98
CA VAL A 193 9.85 -2.06 18.27
C VAL A 193 9.01 -1.28 19.29
N ALA A 194 9.20 0.04 19.38
CA ALA A 194 8.45 0.90 20.27
C ALA A 194 6.96 0.91 19.93
N ARG A 195 6.58 0.95 18.66
CA ARG A 195 5.18 0.91 18.23
C ARG A 195 4.50 -0.41 18.59
N TYR A 196 5.21 -1.54 18.49
CA TYR A 196 4.69 -2.86 18.84
C TYR A 196 4.63 -3.14 20.34
N ARG A 197 5.54 -2.58 21.15
CA ARG A 197 5.49 -2.73 22.62
C ARG A 197 4.37 -1.91 23.28
N ASN A 198 3.82 -0.93 22.56
CA ASN A 198 2.73 -0.06 23.03
C ASN A 198 1.34 -0.48 22.48
N LEU A 199 1.26 -1.61 21.76
CA LEU A 199 0.03 -2.29 21.37
C LEU A 199 -0.26 -3.44 22.34
#